data_AF-A0A4Q7Y0I5-F1
#
_entry.id   AF-A0A4Q7Y0I5-F1
#
_cell.length_a   1.000
_cell.length_b   1.000
_cell.length_c   1.000
_cell.angle_alpha   90.00
_cell.angle_beta   90.00
_cell.angle_gamma   90.00
#
_symmetry.space_group_name_H-M   'P 1'
#
loop_
_entity.id
_entity.type
_entity.pdbx_description
1 polymer ?
#
loop_
_entity_poly.entity_id
_entity_poly.type
_entity_poly.pdbx_seq_one_letter_code
_entity_poly.pdbx_strand_id
1 'polypeptide(L)'
;MTNAPLPAGWTLPRIRDVSGDQEAVTLSAERVVRRVSHTGTHERLHPEIVLGFHSLCLVKPLHDDCWYMGSLNEDGSADCWTRYDDLHEALRGL
;
A
#
# COMPACT_ATOMS: atom_id res chain seq x y z
N MET A 1 -0.19 16.13 -14.04
CA MET A 1 -0.05 15.47 -12.73
C MET A 1 -1.15 14.43 -12.65
N THR A 2 -0.86 13.20 -13.01
CA THR A 2 -1.85 12.11 -13.01
C THR A 2 -2.16 11.81 -11.54
N ASN A 3 -3.40 12.03 -11.12
CA ASN A 3 -3.83 11.69 -9.77
C ASN A 3 -3.73 10.17 -9.63
N ALA A 4 -2.93 9.68 -8.68
CA ALA A 4 -2.79 8.24 -8.49
C ALA A 4 -4.14 7.62 -8.08
N PRO A 5 -4.43 6.39 -8.55
CA PRO A 5 -5.75 5.79 -8.38
C PRO A 5 -6.07 5.53 -6.91
N LEU A 6 -7.35 5.65 -6.56
CA LEU A 6 -7.90 5.27 -5.26
C LEU A 6 -8.82 4.05 -5.44
N PRO A 7 -8.97 3.21 -4.41
CA PRO A 7 -9.89 2.09 -4.47
C PRO A 7 -11.34 2.58 -4.57
N ALA A 8 -12.19 1.79 -5.25
CA ALA A 8 -13.58 2.16 -5.50
C ALA A 8 -14.33 2.45 -4.20
N GLY A 9 -15.04 3.57 -4.13
CA GLY A 9 -15.79 3.99 -2.94
C GLY A 9 -14.95 4.57 -1.80
N TRP A 10 -13.63 4.72 -1.99
CA TRP A 10 -12.73 5.35 -1.03
C TRP A 10 -12.29 6.74 -1.48
N THR A 11 -12.10 7.61 -0.49
CA THR A 11 -11.53 8.95 -0.67
C THR A 11 -10.33 9.08 0.26
N LEU A 12 -9.36 9.93 -0.09
CA LEU A 12 -8.23 10.21 0.79
C LEU A 12 -8.67 10.68 2.20
N PRO A 13 -9.65 11.59 2.35
CA PRO A 13 -10.15 11.95 3.68
C PRO A 13 -10.68 10.75 4.48
N ARG A 14 -11.40 9.83 3.85
CA ARG A 14 -11.90 8.61 4.52
C ARG A 14 -10.77 7.66 4.91
N ILE A 15 -9.74 7.54 4.07
CA ILE A 15 -8.54 6.75 4.38
C ILE A 15 -7.85 7.32 5.63
N ARG A 16 -7.64 8.63 5.68
CA ARG A 16 -7.01 9.34 6.81
C ARG A 16 -7.80 9.22 8.11
N ASP A 17 -9.12 9.24 8.02
CA ASP A 17 -10.01 9.04 9.18
C ASP A 17 -9.90 7.62 9.74
N VAL A 18 -9.89 6.60 8.89
CA VAL A 18 -9.83 5.20 9.32
C VAL A 18 -8.43 4.79 9.80
N SER A 19 -7.36 5.25 9.14
CA SER A 19 -5.99 4.96 9.56
C SER A 19 -5.53 5.80 10.75
N GLY A 20 -6.19 6.92 11.02
CA GLY A 20 -5.73 7.93 11.98
C GLY A 20 -4.55 8.78 11.49
N ASP A 21 -4.03 8.52 10.29
CA ASP A 21 -2.89 9.23 9.69
C ASP A 21 -3.40 10.33 8.76
N GLN A 22 -3.24 11.59 9.18
CA GLN A 22 -3.66 12.76 8.40
C GLN A 22 -2.74 13.08 7.21
N GLU A 23 -1.54 12.52 7.20
CA GLU A 23 -0.55 12.67 6.13
C GLU A 23 -0.67 11.56 5.07
N ALA A 24 -1.67 10.67 5.17
CA ALA A 24 -1.86 9.62 4.18
C ALA A 24 -1.99 10.19 2.75
N VAL A 25 -1.28 9.59 1.80
CA VAL A 25 -1.18 10.03 0.40
C VAL A 25 -1.23 8.86 -0.57
N THR A 26 -1.66 9.13 -1.80
CA THR A 26 -1.50 8.18 -2.92
C THR A 26 -0.10 8.30 -3.52
N LEU A 27 0.57 7.18 -3.75
CA LEU A 27 1.88 7.12 -4.38
C LEU A 27 1.77 6.55 -5.80
N SER A 28 2.81 6.77 -6.62
CA SER A 28 2.87 6.21 -7.98
C SER A 28 2.87 4.68 -7.98
N ALA A 29 2.07 4.09 -8.87
CA ALA A 29 2.06 2.65 -9.15
C ALA A 29 3.27 2.19 -10.00
N GLU A 30 4.12 3.11 -10.49
CA GLU A 30 5.34 2.72 -11.22
C GLU A 30 6.50 2.32 -10.27
N ARG A 31 6.26 2.32 -8.95
CA ARG A 31 7.26 1.98 -7.94
C ARG A 31 7.57 0.48 -7.91
N VAL A 32 8.81 0.16 -7.58
CA VAL A 32 9.22 -1.22 -7.34
C VAL A 32 8.63 -1.68 -6.01
N VAL A 33 7.77 -2.70 -6.05
CA VAL A 33 7.21 -3.34 -4.85
C VAL A 33 7.65 -4.79 -4.79
N ARG A 34 8.13 -5.23 -3.63
CA ARG A 34 8.49 -6.61 -3.35
C ARG A 34 7.68 -7.11 -2.17
N ARG A 35 7.17 -8.33 -2.27
CA ARG A 35 6.66 -9.08 -1.13
C ARG A 35 7.82 -9.84 -0.51
N VAL A 36 8.06 -9.60 0.78
CA VAL A 36 9.04 -10.29 1.60
C VAL A 36 8.32 -11.40 2.36
N SER A 37 8.73 -12.64 2.11
CA SER A 37 8.30 -13.78 2.93
C SER A 37 9.19 -13.94 4.16
N HIS A 38 8.72 -14.67 5.17
CA HIS A 38 9.52 -15.00 6.36
C HIS A 38 10.82 -15.77 6.02
N THR A 39 10.88 -16.42 4.86
CA THR A 39 12.06 -17.14 4.37
C THR A 39 13.04 -16.25 3.58
N GLY A 40 12.78 -14.93 3.50
CA GLY A 40 13.60 -13.98 2.75
C GLY A 40 13.43 -14.08 1.23
N THR A 41 12.45 -14.83 0.73
CA THR A 41 12.11 -14.85 -0.69
C THR A 41 11.38 -13.56 -1.04
N HIS A 42 11.84 -12.90 -2.09
CA HIS A 42 11.29 -11.66 -2.62
C HIS A 42 10.50 -11.94 -3.90
N GLU A 43 9.20 -11.73 -3.87
CA GLU A 43 8.33 -11.78 -5.04
C GLU A 43 8.02 -10.35 -5.51
N ARG A 44 8.12 -10.05 -6.80
CA ARG A 44 7.78 -8.71 -7.30
C ARG A 44 6.26 -8.58 -7.45
N LEU A 45 5.68 -7.58 -6.79
CA LEU A 45 4.28 -7.22 -6.96
C LEU A 45 4.16 -6.14 -8.04
N HIS A 46 3.10 -6.21 -8.85
CA HIS A 46 2.74 -5.17 -9.82
C HIS A 46 1.61 -4.33 -9.21
N PRO A 47 1.92 -3.19 -8.57
CA PRO A 47 0.91 -2.40 -7.89
C PRO A 47 -0.04 -1.73 -8.89
N GLU A 48 -1.32 -1.75 -8.55
CA GLU A 48 -2.35 -0.92 -9.16
C GLU A 48 -2.55 0.35 -8.33
N ILE A 49 -2.60 0.19 -7.00
CA ILE A 49 -2.74 1.29 -6.03
C ILE A 49 -1.65 1.16 -4.98
N VAL A 50 -1.04 2.30 -4.64
CA VAL A 50 -0.10 2.43 -3.53
C VAL A 50 -0.55 3.59 -2.65
N LEU A 51 -0.75 3.31 -1.36
CA LEU A 51 -1.04 4.30 -0.32
C LEU A 51 0.17 4.40 0.61
N GLY A 52 0.62 5.63 0.89
CA GLY A 52 1.72 5.91 1.81
C GLY A 52 1.21 6.49 3.13
N PHE A 53 1.83 6.04 4.22
CA PHE A 53 1.54 6.42 5.61
C PHE A 53 2.88 6.63 6.33
N HIS A 54 3.46 7.83 6.20
CA HIS A 54 4.84 8.11 6.61
C HIS A 54 5.85 7.08 6.04
N SER A 55 6.40 6.20 6.88
CA SER A 55 7.36 5.14 6.53
C SER A 55 6.69 3.83 6.10
N LEU A 56 5.38 3.70 6.27
CA LEU A 56 4.60 2.53 5.88
C LEU A 56 3.87 2.77 4.55
N CYS A 57 3.45 1.66 3.93
CA CYS A 57 2.60 1.69 2.77
C CYS A 57 1.62 0.51 2.74
N LEU A 58 0.51 0.73 2.02
CA LEU A 58 -0.42 -0.31 1.60
C LEU A 58 -0.43 -0.41 0.09
N VAL A 59 -0.36 -1.62 -0.43
CA VAL A 59 -0.29 -1.91 -1.86
C VAL A 59 -1.42 -2.85 -2.25
N LYS A 60 -2.16 -2.49 -3.29
CA LYS A 60 -3.11 -3.37 -3.99
C LYS A 60 -2.50 -3.76 -5.34
N PRO A 61 -2.14 -5.04 -5.56
CA PRO A 61 -1.66 -5.50 -6.86
C PRO A 61 -2.77 -5.55 -7.91
N LEU A 62 -2.40 -5.40 -9.18
CA LEU A 62 -3.34 -5.42 -10.32
C LEU A 62 -4.10 -6.75 -10.51
N HIS A 63 -3.52 -7.86 -10.05
CA HIS A 63 -4.05 -9.21 -10.25
C HIS A 63 -4.35 -9.96 -8.96
N ASP A 64 -4.47 -9.24 -7.84
CA ASP A 64 -4.79 -9.81 -6.53
C ASP A 64 -5.74 -8.88 -5.80
N ASP A 65 -6.84 -9.40 -5.27
CA ASP A 65 -7.83 -8.62 -4.51
C ASP A 65 -7.37 -8.23 -3.11
N CYS A 66 -6.26 -8.81 -2.65
CA CYS A 66 -5.72 -8.58 -1.33
C CYS A 66 -4.84 -7.32 -1.25
N TRP A 67 -4.72 -6.81 -0.04
CA TRP A 67 -3.86 -5.68 0.31
C TRP A 67 -2.59 -6.17 0.99
N TYR A 68 -1.48 -5.52 0.68
CA TYR A 68 -0.18 -5.84 1.23
C TYR A 68 0.40 -4.64 1.97
N MET A 69 0.76 -4.82 3.23
CA MET A 69 1.38 -3.79 4.06
C MET A 69 2.88 -3.98 4.10
N GLY A 70 3.59 -2.85 4.03
CA GLY A 70 5.04 -2.81 4.01
C GLY A 70 5.62 -1.48 4.45
N SER A 71 6.93 -1.34 4.28
CA SER A 71 7.67 -0.08 4.48
C SER A 71 8.07 0.51 3.15
N LEU A 72 8.18 1.83 3.13
CA LEU A 72 8.86 2.57 2.08
C LEU A 72 10.35 2.64 2.38
N ASN A 73 11.15 2.32 1.37
CA ASN A 73 12.60 2.43 1.40
C ASN A 73 13.06 3.82 0.95
N GLU A 74 14.30 4.18 1.27
CA GLU A 74 14.89 5.49 0.89
C GLU A 74 14.98 5.68 -0.63
N ASP A 75 15.09 4.59 -1.40
CA ASP A 75 15.09 4.61 -2.87
C ASP A 75 13.67 4.74 -3.48
N GLY A 76 12.64 4.83 -2.63
CA GLY A 76 11.24 4.94 -3.02
C GLY A 76 10.55 3.61 -3.35
N SER A 77 11.26 2.49 -3.25
CA SER A 77 10.69 1.14 -3.35
C SER A 77 9.91 0.77 -2.08
N ALA A 78 9.15 -0.33 -2.15
CA ALA A 78 8.38 -0.84 -1.03
C ALA A 78 8.62 -2.34 -0.82
N ASP A 79 8.75 -2.73 0.44
CA ASP A 79 8.88 -4.12 0.88
C ASP A 79 7.68 -4.49 1.75
N CYS A 80 6.79 -5.37 1.26
CA CYS A 80 5.56 -5.77 1.93
C CYS A 80 5.69 -7.13 2.61
N TRP A 81 5.25 -7.25 3.87
CA TRP A 81 5.37 -8.48 4.67
C TRP A 81 4.03 -9.00 5.20
N THR A 82 3.01 -8.15 5.34
CA THR A 82 1.67 -8.58 5.80
C THR A 82 0.66 -8.53 4.67
N ARG A 83 -0.25 -9.50 4.63
CA ARG A 83 -1.40 -9.54 3.72
C ARG A 83 -2.69 -9.35 4.51
N TYR A 84 -3.61 -8.58 3.94
CA TYR A 84 -4.98 -8.38 4.41
C TYR A 84 -5.95 -8.67 3.26
N ASP A 85 -7.10 -9.24 3.57
CA ASP A 85 -8.12 -9.52 2.54
C ASP A 85 -8.99 -8.28 2.25
N ASP A 86 -8.97 -7.27 3.13
CA ASP A 86 -9.75 -6.03 2.99
C ASP A 86 -8.94 -4.77 3.38
N LEU A 87 -9.23 -3.65 2.70
CA LEU A 87 -8.56 -2.38 2.95
C LEU A 87 -8.88 -1.80 4.33
N HIS A 88 -10.11 -1.92 4.81
CA HIS A 88 -10.50 -1.39 6.10
C HIS A 88 -9.71 -2.06 7.23
N GLU A 89 -9.52 -3.37 7.17
CA GLU A 89 -8.68 -4.09 8.13
C GLU A 89 -7.21 -3.65 8.04
N ALA A 90 -6.70 -3.54 6.81
CA ALA A 90 -5.34 -3.08 6.57
C ALA A 90 -5.08 -1.67 7.15
N LEU A 91 -6.04 -0.75 6.99
CA LEU A 91 -5.95 0.61 7.54
C LEU A 91 -5.97 0.65 9.07
N ARG A 92 -6.71 -0.25 9.72
CA ARG A 92 -6.74 -0.33 11.20
C ARG A 92 -5.46 -0.93 11.80
N GLY A 93 -4.66 -1.61 10.98
CA GLY A 93 -3.40 -2.22 11.40
C GLY A 93 -2.18 -1.31 11.27
N LEU A 94 -2.37 -0.07 10.82
CA LEU A 94 -1.32 0.95 10.69
C LEU A 94 -0.91 1.55 12.03
#